data_AF-A0A9X8GJW8-F1
#
_entry.id   AF-A0A9X8GJW8-F1
#
_cell.length_a   1.000
_cell.length_b   1.000
_cell.length_c   1.000
_cell.angle_alpha   90.00
_cell.angle_beta   90.00
_cell.angle_gamma   90.00
#
_symmetry.space_group_name_H-M   'P 1'
#
loop_
_entity.id
_entity.type
_entity.pdbx_description
1 polymer ?
#
loop_
_entity_poly.entity_id
_entity_poly.type
_entity_poly.pdbx_seq_one_letter_code
_entity_poly.pdbx_strand_id
1 'polypeptide(L)'
;MKKKKEKKTPKNKEIREENYISLNQRRNRKRDTKLKRNMLKISKVLGIILLLCLLGVVVYGAKMFIDGNKFLNDAYKPRDTMQVANDKIDVQKDPISILLLGLDDDAEDTRGTGGARTDSMILLTINPSKELVSMVSIPRDTYTHIQTKNFDGNDKINAAYAHGGIEGSIDAVENLLNIPINYYATADFKAFEDVVNAVGGVEINVPFTLTEQNAQGKKVVELKEGKHNLNGEEALAFARTRYVDNDVERGKRQQEVLEAIAQKAMAVGSIAKYKSILNALDGHITTDMPPNRILSVAQSGLTKDYKFDSYVFSWMSYMYGDQSMVGLHKDSVDYISHKLRLSLNLEPTDNRDEEGYKFTTDSVVDPRTYPQDGYAIDDD
;
A
#
# COMPACT_ATOMS: atom_id res chain seq x y z
N MET A 1 -43.38 -96.08 -52.04
CA MET A 1 -42.45 -96.21 -50.89
C MET A 1 -41.49 -95.02 -50.87
N LYS A 2 -41.22 -94.47 -49.68
CA LYS A 2 -40.61 -93.16 -49.39
C LYS A 2 -39.07 -93.14 -49.59
N LYS A 3 -38.53 -92.09 -50.21
CA LYS A 3 -37.11 -91.71 -50.17
C LYS A 3 -36.76 -91.20 -48.76
N LYS A 4 -35.79 -91.84 -48.08
CA LYS A 4 -35.22 -91.40 -46.79
C LYS A 4 -34.27 -90.22 -47.04
N LYS A 5 -34.58 -89.06 -46.44
CA LYS A 5 -33.64 -87.94 -46.28
C LYS A 5 -32.66 -88.28 -45.16
N GLU A 6 -31.37 -88.35 -45.47
CA GLU A 6 -30.30 -88.40 -44.46
C GLU A 6 -30.27 -87.10 -43.66
N LYS A 7 -30.47 -87.22 -42.35
CA LYS A 7 -30.30 -86.14 -41.38
C LYS A 7 -28.80 -85.94 -41.15
N LYS A 8 -28.25 -84.80 -41.58
CA LYS A 8 -26.94 -84.32 -41.12
C LYS A 8 -26.97 -84.17 -39.59
N THR A 9 -26.09 -84.91 -38.94
CA THR A 9 -25.92 -85.07 -37.50
C THR A 9 -25.57 -83.73 -36.81
N PRO A 10 -26.11 -83.43 -35.61
CA PRO A 10 -25.95 -82.14 -34.92
C PRO A 10 -24.51 -81.82 -34.44
N LYS A 11 -23.64 -82.83 -34.38
CA LYS A 11 -22.28 -82.75 -33.81
C LYS A 11 -21.35 -81.72 -34.50
N ASN A 12 -21.50 -81.50 -35.81
CA ASN A 12 -20.66 -80.54 -36.54
C ASN A 12 -21.09 -79.06 -36.37
N LYS A 13 -22.31 -78.80 -35.87
CA LYS A 13 -22.76 -77.43 -35.53
C LYS A 13 -22.25 -77.02 -34.15
N GLU A 14 -22.33 -77.91 -33.17
CA GLU A 14 -21.86 -77.67 -31.79
C GLU A 14 -20.35 -77.41 -31.74
N ILE A 15 -19.53 -78.20 -32.45
CA ILE A 15 -18.07 -77.99 -32.53
C ILE A 15 -17.73 -76.63 -33.18
N ARG A 16 -18.54 -76.15 -34.12
CA ARG A 16 -18.35 -74.85 -34.77
C ARG A 16 -18.72 -73.70 -33.83
N GLU A 17 -19.79 -73.83 -33.05
CA GLU A 17 -20.20 -72.83 -32.06
C GLU A 17 -19.23 -72.76 -30.88
N GLU A 18 -18.74 -73.87 -30.34
CA GLU A 18 -17.72 -73.88 -29.27
C GLU A 18 -16.39 -73.24 -29.72
N ASN A 19 -15.97 -73.49 -30.96
CA ASN A 19 -14.80 -72.83 -31.52
C ASN A 19 -15.04 -71.32 -31.73
N TYR A 20 -16.24 -70.90 -32.12
CA TYR A 20 -16.59 -69.48 -32.26
C TYR A 20 -16.62 -68.76 -30.91
N ILE A 21 -17.21 -69.38 -29.88
CA ILE A 21 -17.31 -68.84 -28.52
C ILE A 21 -15.91 -68.75 -27.89
N SER A 22 -15.07 -69.77 -28.02
CA SER A 22 -13.71 -69.77 -27.46
C SER A 22 -12.78 -68.77 -28.15
N LEU A 23 -12.91 -68.57 -29.47
CA LEU A 23 -12.18 -67.54 -30.22
C LEU A 23 -12.61 -66.12 -29.79
N ASN A 24 -13.90 -65.89 -29.58
CA ASN A 24 -14.42 -64.60 -29.10
C ASN A 24 -14.04 -64.32 -27.64
N GLN A 25 -14.06 -65.33 -26.76
CA GLN A 25 -13.57 -65.19 -25.38
C GLN A 25 -12.06 -64.91 -25.32
N ARG A 26 -11.24 -65.55 -26.17
CA ARG A 26 -9.80 -65.24 -26.28
C ARG A 26 -9.55 -63.84 -26.85
N ARG A 27 -10.35 -63.41 -27.84
CA ARG A 27 -10.29 -62.03 -28.38
C ARG A 27 -10.69 -60.99 -27.34
N ASN A 28 -11.77 -61.21 -26.58
CA ASN A 28 -12.21 -60.28 -25.53
C ASN A 28 -11.22 -60.21 -24.36
N ARG A 29 -10.65 -61.33 -23.89
CA ARG A 29 -9.57 -61.30 -22.87
C ARG A 29 -8.31 -60.58 -23.35
N LYS A 30 -7.90 -60.77 -24.62
CA LYS A 30 -6.78 -60.00 -25.21
C LYS A 30 -7.13 -58.51 -25.37
N ARG A 31 -8.38 -58.15 -25.64
CA ARG A 31 -8.84 -56.76 -25.73
C ARG A 31 -8.86 -56.09 -24.36
N ASP A 32 -9.39 -56.75 -23.32
CA ASP A 32 -9.42 -56.23 -21.95
C ASP A 32 -8.03 -56.08 -21.34
N THR A 33 -7.12 -57.03 -21.56
CA THR A 33 -5.73 -56.91 -21.10
C THR A 33 -4.98 -55.79 -21.84
N LYS A 34 -5.25 -55.59 -23.14
CA LYS A 34 -4.67 -54.50 -23.94
C LYS A 34 -5.24 -53.13 -23.56
N LEU A 35 -6.54 -53.04 -23.28
CA LEU A 35 -7.22 -51.84 -22.79
C LEU A 35 -6.74 -51.45 -21.38
N LYS A 36 -6.66 -52.40 -20.43
CA LYS A 36 -6.07 -52.15 -19.11
C LYS A 36 -4.62 -51.70 -19.20
N ARG A 37 -3.81 -52.32 -20.07
CA ARG A 37 -2.40 -51.95 -20.27
C ARG A 37 -2.25 -50.56 -20.92
N ASN A 38 -3.15 -50.17 -21.82
CA ASN A 38 -3.17 -48.83 -22.41
C ASN A 38 -3.69 -47.77 -21.43
N MET A 39 -4.70 -48.07 -20.60
CA MET A 39 -5.16 -47.19 -19.52
C MET A 39 -4.09 -46.96 -18.46
N LEU A 40 -3.32 -48.00 -18.09
CA LEU A 40 -2.17 -47.85 -17.19
C LEU A 40 -1.09 -46.93 -17.80
N LYS A 41 -0.82 -47.01 -19.10
CA LYS A 41 0.10 -46.08 -19.78
C LYS A 41 -0.43 -44.64 -19.79
N ILE A 42 -1.71 -44.44 -20.07
CA ILE A 42 -2.36 -43.12 -20.07
C ILE A 42 -2.35 -42.50 -18.67
N SER A 43 -2.65 -43.28 -17.62
CA SER A 43 -2.61 -42.80 -16.23
C SER A 43 -1.21 -42.37 -15.78
N LYS A 44 -0.15 -43.06 -16.24
CA LYS A 44 1.24 -42.66 -15.97
C LYS A 44 1.62 -41.37 -16.70
N VAL A 45 1.18 -41.20 -17.95
CA VAL A 45 1.42 -39.96 -18.72
C VAL A 45 0.68 -38.78 -18.08
N LEU A 46 -0.59 -38.96 -17.68
CA LEU A 46 -1.37 -37.95 -16.97
C LEU A 46 -0.75 -37.58 -15.62
N GLY A 47 -0.23 -38.56 -14.87
CA GLY A 47 0.49 -38.32 -13.61
C GLY A 47 1.77 -37.51 -13.79
N ILE A 48 2.53 -37.75 -14.87
CA ILE A 48 3.72 -36.97 -15.22
C ILE A 48 3.36 -35.54 -15.62
N ILE A 49 2.29 -35.35 -16.41
CA ILE A 49 1.81 -34.02 -16.80
C ILE A 49 1.36 -33.23 -15.56
N LEU A 50 0.61 -33.84 -14.65
CA LEU A 50 0.18 -33.21 -13.40
C LEU A 50 1.36 -32.82 -12.51
N LEU A 51 2.38 -33.69 -12.40
CA LEU A 51 3.62 -33.40 -11.67
C LEU A 51 4.39 -32.22 -12.29
N LEU A 52 4.48 -32.15 -13.62
CA LEU A 52 5.12 -31.03 -14.34
C LEU A 52 4.33 -29.73 -14.18
N CYS A 53 3.00 -29.77 -14.16
CA CYS A 53 2.17 -28.61 -13.84
C CYS A 53 2.38 -28.15 -12.39
N LEU A 54 2.42 -29.07 -11.42
CA LEU A 54 2.72 -28.75 -10.02
C LEU A 54 4.14 -28.16 -9.85
N LEU A 55 5.14 -28.75 -10.50
CA LEU A 55 6.50 -28.21 -10.52
C LEU A 55 6.57 -26.85 -11.20
N GLY A 56 5.82 -26.63 -12.29
CA GLY A 56 5.70 -25.33 -12.95
C GLY A 56 5.08 -24.27 -12.04
N VAL A 57 4.02 -24.62 -11.29
CA VAL A 57 3.41 -23.74 -10.29
C VAL A 57 4.37 -23.44 -9.14
N VAL A 58 5.12 -24.44 -8.65
CA VAL A 58 6.12 -24.26 -7.59
C VAL A 58 7.30 -23.40 -8.07
N VAL A 59 7.82 -23.64 -9.27
CA VAL A 59 8.94 -22.86 -9.84
C VAL A 59 8.50 -21.43 -10.17
N TYR A 60 7.30 -21.24 -10.72
CA TYR A 60 6.75 -19.92 -10.99
C TYR A 60 6.45 -19.17 -9.68
N GLY A 61 5.86 -19.85 -8.69
CA GLY A 61 5.63 -19.31 -7.35
C GLY A 61 6.93 -18.95 -6.62
N ALA A 62 7.97 -19.79 -6.74
CA ALA A 62 9.30 -19.52 -6.19
C ALA A 62 9.98 -18.36 -6.90
N LYS A 63 9.89 -18.26 -8.23
CA LYS A 63 10.40 -17.12 -8.99
C LYS A 63 9.70 -15.81 -8.58
N MET A 64 8.38 -15.83 -8.47
CA MET A 64 7.59 -14.68 -8.00
C MET A 64 7.90 -14.30 -6.54
N PHE A 65 8.29 -15.29 -5.71
CA PHE A 65 8.74 -15.08 -4.34
C PHE A 65 10.17 -14.50 -4.29
N ILE A 66 11.06 -14.95 -5.17
CA ILE A 66 12.44 -14.45 -5.28
C ILE A 66 12.48 -13.03 -5.86
N ASP A 67 11.74 -12.76 -6.94
CA ASP A 67 11.69 -11.44 -7.59
C ASP A 67 11.04 -10.40 -6.67
N GLY A 68 9.96 -10.77 -5.94
CA GLY A 68 9.35 -9.90 -4.93
C GLY A 68 10.19 -9.67 -3.67
N ASN A 69 10.99 -10.66 -3.26
CA ASN A 69 11.93 -10.47 -2.16
C ASN A 69 13.13 -9.60 -2.56
N LYS A 70 13.54 -9.61 -3.83
CA LYS A 70 14.64 -8.76 -4.28
C LYS A 70 14.27 -7.27 -4.21
N PHE A 71 13.10 -6.89 -4.74
CA PHE A 71 12.56 -5.53 -4.59
C PHE A 71 12.43 -5.12 -3.13
N LEU A 72 11.74 -5.93 -2.32
CA LEU A 72 11.49 -5.57 -0.92
C LEU A 72 12.80 -5.45 -0.11
N ASN A 73 13.86 -6.15 -0.51
CA ASN A 73 15.19 -5.99 0.09
C ASN A 73 15.91 -4.73 -0.41
N ASP A 74 15.71 -4.31 -1.65
CA ASP A 74 16.33 -3.10 -2.23
C ASP A 74 15.67 -1.83 -1.66
N ALA A 75 14.35 -1.85 -1.43
CA ALA A 75 13.59 -0.81 -0.74
C ALA A 75 13.86 -0.75 0.78
N TYR A 76 14.32 -1.87 1.38
CA TYR A 76 14.55 -1.96 2.82
C TYR A 76 15.82 -1.22 3.24
N LYS A 77 15.64 -0.13 3.98
CA LYS A 77 16.68 0.73 4.54
C LYS A 77 16.44 0.86 6.05
N PRO A 78 17.01 -0.05 6.87
CA PRO A 78 16.82 0.00 8.31
C PRO A 78 17.45 1.27 8.90
N ARG A 79 16.79 1.78 9.96
CA ARG A 79 17.29 2.89 10.76
C ARG A 79 18.33 2.44 11.77
N ASP A 80 19.35 3.27 11.98
CA ASP A 80 20.41 3.00 12.95
C ASP A 80 19.92 3.23 14.39
N THR A 81 18.97 4.15 14.59
CA THR A 81 18.42 4.52 15.89
C THR A 81 16.90 4.55 15.81
N MET A 82 16.23 3.91 16.76
CA MET A 82 14.76 3.92 16.84
C MET A 82 14.38 4.30 18.27
N GLN A 83 13.44 5.24 18.44
CA GLN A 83 12.85 5.52 19.76
C GLN A 83 12.06 4.31 20.30
N VAL A 84 11.54 3.46 19.40
CA VAL A 84 10.77 2.26 19.75
C VAL A 84 11.35 1.00 19.11
N ALA A 85 11.51 -0.04 19.92
CA ALA A 85 11.91 -1.36 19.46
C ALA A 85 10.73 -2.09 18.78
N ASN A 86 10.90 -2.45 17.51
CA ASN A 86 9.87 -3.13 16.71
C ASN A 86 9.99 -4.67 16.70
N ASP A 87 10.96 -5.23 17.43
CA ASP A 87 11.28 -6.67 17.45
C ASP A 87 10.10 -7.54 17.92
N LYS A 88 9.30 -7.01 18.86
CA LYS A 88 8.17 -7.72 19.49
C LYS A 88 6.80 -7.37 18.94
N ILE A 89 6.69 -6.39 18.05
CA ILE A 89 5.41 -5.93 17.50
C ILE A 89 4.83 -7.01 16.58
N ASP A 90 3.60 -7.45 16.79
CA ASP A 90 2.82 -8.23 15.83
C ASP A 90 1.92 -7.28 15.04
N VAL A 91 2.33 -6.88 13.84
CA VAL A 91 1.61 -5.90 12.99
C VAL A 91 0.19 -6.34 12.56
N GLN A 92 -0.23 -7.57 12.87
CA GLN A 92 -1.62 -8.02 12.69
C GLN A 92 -2.50 -7.83 13.94
N LYS A 93 -1.91 -7.44 15.08
CA LYS A 93 -2.60 -7.31 16.37
C LYS A 93 -2.27 -6.00 17.08
N ASP A 94 -0.99 -5.65 17.10
CA ASP A 94 -0.47 -4.47 17.79
C ASP A 94 -0.57 -3.24 16.90
N PRO A 95 -0.95 -2.08 17.47
CA PRO A 95 -0.95 -0.83 16.72
C PRO A 95 0.45 -0.40 16.29
N ILE A 96 0.56 0.20 15.11
CA ILE A 96 1.80 0.77 14.59
C ILE A 96 1.58 2.16 14.01
N SER A 97 2.61 2.99 14.02
CA SER A 97 2.68 4.26 13.31
C SER A 97 3.65 4.20 12.14
N ILE A 98 3.33 4.88 11.05
CA ILE A 98 4.17 4.99 9.87
C ILE A 98 4.24 6.45 9.41
N LEU A 99 5.45 6.97 9.19
CA LEU A 99 5.63 8.26 8.55
C LEU A 99 5.80 8.07 7.03
N LEU A 100 4.85 8.59 6.25
CA LEU A 100 4.93 8.63 4.80
C LEU A 100 5.50 9.97 4.34
N LEU A 101 6.53 9.91 3.49
CA LEU A 101 7.17 11.08 2.91
C LEU A 101 7.13 11.04 1.38
N GLY A 102 6.60 12.09 0.78
CA GLY A 102 6.70 12.32 -0.66
C GLY A 102 7.99 13.07 -0.98
N LEU A 103 8.88 12.46 -1.77
CA LEU A 103 10.11 13.09 -2.25
C LEU A 103 9.90 13.62 -3.67
N ASP A 104 10.44 14.81 -3.94
CA ASP A 104 10.52 15.35 -5.31
C ASP A 104 11.75 14.73 -6.00
N ASP A 105 11.60 14.13 -7.18
CA ASP A 105 12.64 13.37 -7.91
C ASP A 105 13.92 14.19 -8.18
N ASP A 106 13.84 15.52 -8.13
CA ASP A 106 14.98 16.44 -8.31
C ASP A 106 15.93 16.49 -7.09
N ALA A 107 15.58 15.80 -6.01
CA ALA A 107 16.26 15.84 -4.73
C ALA A 107 17.66 15.20 -4.73
N GLU A 108 17.95 14.27 -5.65
CA GLU A 108 19.19 13.48 -5.54
C GLU A 108 20.38 14.01 -6.37
N ASP A 109 20.24 14.86 -7.40
CA ASP A 109 21.45 15.17 -8.23
C ASP A 109 21.51 16.42 -9.15
N THR A 110 20.79 17.54 -8.96
CA THR A 110 20.93 18.63 -9.99
C THR A 110 21.08 20.09 -9.57
N ARG A 111 21.04 20.49 -8.29
CA ARG A 111 21.02 21.95 -8.00
C ARG A 111 22.15 22.53 -7.17
N GLY A 112 23.07 21.75 -6.60
CA GLY A 112 24.23 22.32 -5.88
C GLY A 112 23.87 23.31 -4.75
N THR A 113 22.61 23.36 -4.34
CA THR A 113 22.06 24.25 -3.31
C THR A 113 21.20 23.40 -2.38
N GLY A 114 21.82 22.87 -1.32
CA GLY A 114 21.16 22.38 -0.10
C GLY A 114 20.00 21.40 -0.25
N GLY A 115 20.29 20.10 -0.07
CA GLY A 115 19.41 19.07 0.51
C GLY A 115 18.04 18.81 -0.12
N ALA A 116 17.75 17.54 -0.38
CA ALA A 116 16.41 17.02 -0.62
C ALA A 116 15.38 17.58 0.40
N ARG A 117 14.21 18.02 -0.06
CA ARG A 117 13.07 18.41 0.80
C ARG A 117 11.89 17.49 0.55
N THR A 118 11.09 17.25 1.59
CA THR A 118 9.85 16.47 1.49
C THR A 118 8.70 17.36 1.05
N ASP A 119 8.00 16.98 -0.01
CA ASP A 119 6.87 17.75 -0.55
C ASP A 119 5.52 17.39 0.08
N SER A 120 5.44 16.19 0.65
CA SER A 120 4.31 15.66 1.42
C SER A 120 4.83 14.93 2.65
N MET A 121 4.11 15.08 3.77
CA MET A 121 4.40 14.43 5.04
C MET A 121 3.08 14.00 5.67
N ILE A 122 2.86 12.69 5.77
CA ILE A 122 1.63 12.11 6.31
C ILE A 122 2.00 11.12 7.41
N LEU A 123 1.55 11.37 8.63
CA LEU A 123 1.66 10.41 9.72
C LEU A 123 0.39 9.55 9.73
N LEU A 124 0.57 8.24 9.67
CA LEU A 124 -0.53 7.28 9.80
C LEU A 124 -0.33 6.38 11.02
N THR A 125 -1.44 5.93 11.58
CA THR A 125 -1.50 4.89 12.60
C THR A 125 -2.43 3.79 12.11
N ILE A 126 -2.04 2.54 12.31
CA ILE A 126 -2.85 1.36 11.99
C ILE A 126 -3.09 0.65 13.31
N ASN A 127 -4.34 0.50 13.70
CA ASN A 127 -4.75 -0.32 14.84
C ASN A 127 -5.51 -1.54 14.34
N PRO A 128 -4.84 -2.71 14.21
CA PRO A 128 -5.48 -3.93 13.73
C PRO A 128 -6.54 -4.48 14.69
N SER A 129 -6.47 -4.17 15.98
CA SER A 129 -7.46 -4.63 16.97
C SER A 129 -8.77 -3.84 16.91
N LYS A 130 -8.69 -2.56 16.53
CA LYS A 130 -9.85 -1.66 16.38
C LYS A 130 -10.34 -1.55 14.93
N GLU A 131 -9.64 -2.19 13.99
CA GLU A 131 -9.87 -2.08 12.54
C GLU A 131 -9.93 -0.61 12.11
N LEU A 132 -8.95 0.18 12.59
CA LEU A 132 -8.90 1.62 12.36
C LEU A 132 -7.55 2.03 11.78
N VAL A 133 -7.58 2.83 10.74
CA VAL A 133 -6.44 3.59 10.22
C VAL A 133 -6.73 5.06 10.47
N SER A 134 -5.85 5.74 11.18
CA SER A 134 -5.96 7.19 11.39
C SER A 134 -4.78 7.89 10.74
N MET A 135 -5.01 8.97 10.01
CA MET A 135 -3.97 9.70 9.29
C MET A 135 -4.09 11.21 9.46
N VAL A 136 -2.94 11.90 9.47
CA VAL A 136 -2.86 13.35 9.44
C VAL A 136 -1.81 13.80 8.44
N SER A 137 -2.17 14.75 7.58
CA SER A 137 -1.20 15.46 6.75
C SER A 137 -0.58 16.62 7.53
N ILE A 138 0.75 16.68 7.56
CA ILE A 138 1.49 17.74 8.25
C ILE A 138 1.91 18.79 7.20
N PRO A 139 1.47 20.06 7.33
CA PRO A 139 1.84 21.10 6.37
C PRO A 139 3.36 21.26 6.29
N ARG A 140 3.90 21.26 5.08
CA ARG A 140 5.37 21.18 4.87
C ARG A 140 6.11 22.41 5.39
N ASP A 141 5.41 23.54 5.44
CA ASP A 141 5.90 24.85 5.84
C ASP A 141 5.68 25.11 7.35
N THR A 142 5.29 24.09 8.12
CA THR A 142 5.13 24.16 9.59
C THR A 142 6.46 24.54 10.24
N TYR A 143 6.50 25.62 11.02
CA TYR A 143 7.68 25.96 11.81
C TYR A 143 7.89 24.93 12.91
N THR A 144 9.12 24.47 13.07
CA THR A 144 9.45 23.56 14.16
C THR A 144 10.93 23.68 14.52
N HIS A 145 11.24 23.29 15.75
CA HIS A 145 12.61 23.01 16.14
C HIS A 145 13.08 21.73 15.46
N ILE A 146 14.27 21.78 14.86
CA ILE A 146 14.94 20.66 14.20
C ILE A 146 16.30 20.49 14.86
N GLN A 147 16.50 19.31 15.43
CA GLN A 147 17.75 18.94 16.06
C GLN A 147 18.29 17.68 15.38
N THR A 148 19.43 17.83 14.70
CA THR A 148 20.16 16.74 14.03
C THR A 148 21.63 16.81 14.42
N LYS A 149 22.44 15.84 13.98
CA LYS A 149 23.89 15.86 14.21
C LYS A 149 24.59 17.12 13.65
N ASN A 150 24.02 17.73 12.61
CA ASN A 150 24.65 18.82 11.85
C ASN A 150 23.87 20.14 11.91
N PHE A 151 22.71 20.17 12.58
CA PHE A 151 21.84 21.35 12.65
C PHE A 151 21.08 21.36 13.98
N ASP A 152 21.02 22.52 14.62
CA ASP A 152 20.23 22.76 15.82
C ASP A 152 19.64 24.16 15.69
N GLY A 153 18.33 24.24 15.43
CA GLY A 153 17.66 25.49 15.13
C GLY A 153 16.19 25.30 14.73
N ASN A 154 15.53 26.39 14.35
CA ASN A 154 14.15 26.35 13.86
C ASN A 154 14.12 26.57 12.35
N ASP A 155 13.34 25.77 11.64
CA ASP A 155 13.07 25.90 10.20
C ASP A 155 11.70 25.29 9.90
N LYS A 156 11.31 25.25 8.63
CA LYS A 156 10.17 24.50 8.13
C LYS A 156 10.39 23.01 8.33
N ILE A 157 9.35 22.29 8.73
CA ILE A 157 9.42 20.86 9.04
C ILE A 157 9.92 20.02 7.84
N ASN A 158 9.67 20.46 6.60
CA ASN A 158 10.21 19.79 5.41
C ASN A 158 11.74 19.91 5.25
N ALA A 159 12.37 20.89 5.88
CA ALA A 159 13.83 21.05 5.89
C ALA A 159 14.51 20.02 6.81
N ALA A 160 13.76 19.36 7.70
CA ALA A 160 14.30 18.33 8.58
C ALA A 160 14.96 17.19 7.80
N TYR A 161 14.41 16.85 6.63
CA TYR A 161 15.02 15.87 5.72
C TYR A 161 16.36 16.35 5.15
N ALA A 162 16.46 17.63 4.77
CA ALA A 162 17.70 18.22 4.30
C ALA A 162 18.79 18.26 5.39
N HIS A 163 18.39 18.48 6.65
CA HIS A 163 19.30 18.60 7.78
C HIS A 163 19.73 17.27 8.40
N GLY A 164 18.89 16.24 8.35
CA GLY A 164 19.10 14.98 9.08
C GLY A 164 18.65 13.73 8.34
N GLY A 165 18.29 13.84 7.07
CA GLY A 165 17.67 12.75 6.33
C GLY A 165 16.38 12.27 6.98
N ILE A 166 16.09 10.99 6.84
CA ILE A 166 14.88 10.39 7.39
C ILE A 166 14.76 10.53 8.91
N GLU A 167 15.87 10.41 9.65
CA GLU A 167 15.87 10.54 11.11
C GLU A 167 15.49 11.94 11.55
N GLY A 168 16.01 12.97 10.87
CA GLY A 168 15.64 14.37 11.15
C GLY A 168 14.13 14.61 10.96
N SER A 169 13.53 14.06 9.90
CA SER A 169 12.09 14.15 9.67
C SER A 169 11.29 13.41 10.74
N ILE A 170 11.73 12.21 11.15
CA ILE A 170 11.07 11.44 12.20
C ILE A 170 11.12 12.22 13.52
N ASP A 171 12.30 12.65 13.95
CA ASP A 171 12.48 13.39 15.20
C ASP A 171 11.60 14.66 15.24
N ALA A 172 11.54 15.41 14.13
CA ALA A 172 10.69 16.60 14.03
C ALA A 172 9.19 16.26 14.22
N VAL A 173 8.70 15.18 13.60
CA VAL A 173 7.30 14.76 13.73
C VAL A 173 7.00 14.18 15.11
N GLU A 174 7.90 13.37 15.67
CA GLU A 174 7.76 12.83 17.03
C GLU A 174 7.70 13.97 18.06
N ASN A 175 8.51 15.01 17.90
CA ASN A 175 8.50 16.19 18.77
C ASN A 175 7.23 17.05 18.61
N LEU A 176 6.73 17.19 17.37
CA LEU A 176 5.52 17.97 17.10
C LEU A 176 4.29 17.30 17.74
N LEU A 177 4.12 15.99 17.50
CA LEU A 177 2.88 15.28 17.83
C LEU A 177 3.00 14.38 19.07
N ASN A 178 4.17 14.25 19.68
CA ASN A 178 4.40 13.35 20.82
C ASN A 178 3.92 11.92 20.54
N ILE A 179 4.27 11.40 19.36
CA ILE A 179 3.88 10.06 18.90
C ILE A 179 5.16 9.33 18.51
N PRO A 180 5.40 8.11 19.02
CA PRO A 180 6.51 7.30 18.52
C PRO A 180 6.24 6.86 17.08
N ILE A 181 7.25 6.87 16.22
CA ILE A 181 7.19 6.42 14.83
C ILE A 181 7.85 5.04 14.70
N ASN A 182 7.04 4.00 14.47
CA ASN A 182 7.55 2.63 14.29
C ASN A 182 8.29 2.49 12.96
N TYR A 183 7.69 2.97 11.87
CA TYR A 183 8.25 2.81 10.52
C TYR A 183 8.16 4.08 9.70
N TYR A 184 8.89 4.13 8.61
CA TYR A 184 8.73 5.15 7.58
C TYR A 184 8.57 4.52 6.20
N ALA A 185 8.00 5.27 5.26
CA ALA A 185 8.15 4.99 3.84
C ALA A 185 8.32 6.29 3.05
N THR A 186 9.29 6.32 2.15
CA THR A 186 9.42 7.39 1.14
C THR A 186 8.87 6.90 -0.18
N ALA A 187 8.23 7.77 -0.94
CA ALA A 187 7.82 7.52 -2.30
C ALA A 187 8.04 8.77 -3.16
N ASP A 188 8.48 8.60 -4.39
CA ASP A 188 8.46 9.66 -5.39
C ASP A 188 7.13 9.69 -6.16
N PHE A 189 7.02 10.64 -7.09
CA PHE A 189 5.83 10.75 -7.95
C PHE A 189 5.62 9.55 -8.84
N LYS A 190 6.71 8.88 -9.27
CA LYS A 190 6.62 7.70 -10.13
C LYS A 190 6.05 6.50 -9.39
N ALA A 191 6.51 6.25 -8.15
CA ALA A 191 5.93 5.25 -7.26
C ALA A 191 4.43 5.51 -7.06
N PHE A 192 4.05 6.76 -6.80
CA PHE A 192 2.65 7.12 -6.61
C PHE A 192 1.79 6.77 -7.84
N GLU A 193 2.19 7.20 -9.04
CA GLU A 193 1.47 6.90 -10.28
C GLU A 193 1.35 5.38 -10.51
N ASP A 194 2.42 4.63 -10.26
CA ASP A 194 2.48 3.20 -10.48
C ASP A 194 1.61 2.41 -9.48
N VAL A 195 1.56 2.82 -8.19
CA VAL A 195 0.62 2.25 -7.22
C VAL A 195 -0.82 2.39 -7.71
N VAL A 196 -1.22 3.61 -8.08
CA VAL A 196 -2.59 3.92 -8.52
C VAL A 196 -2.95 3.10 -9.75
N ASN A 197 -2.07 3.06 -10.75
CA ASN A 197 -2.30 2.27 -11.96
C ASN A 197 -2.39 0.77 -11.67
N ALA A 198 -1.56 0.26 -10.75
CA ALA A 198 -1.51 -1.16 -10.43
C ALA A 198 -2.74 -1.64 -9.63
N VAL A 199 -3.41 -0.75 -8.87
CA VAL A 199 -4.72 -1.03 -8.26
C VAL A 199 -5.91 -0.85 -9.23
N GLY A 200 -5.64 -0.40 -10.47
CA GLY A 200 -6.67 -0.20 -11.51
C GLY A 200 -7.30 1.19 -11.52
N GLY A 201 -6.63 2.19 -10.92
CA GLY A 201 -7.15 3.53 -10.70
C GLY A 201 -7.92 3.67 -9.39
N VAL A 202 -8.26 4.91 -9.05
CA VAL A 202 -8.97 5.28 -7.81
C VAL A 202 -10.22 6.08 -8.11
N GLU A 203 -11.31 5.78 -7.41
CA GLU A 203 -12.56 6.53 -7.56
C GLU A 203 -12.53 7.76 -6.64
N ILE A 204 -12.57 8.94 -7.22
CA ILE A 204 -12.52 10.24 -6.53
C ILE A 204 -13.67 11.12 -7.00
N ASN A 205 -14.26 11.87 -6.07
CA ASN A 205 -15.25 12.89 -6.41
C ASN A 205 -14.55 14.25 -6.48
N VAL A 206 -14.11 14.61 -7.68
CA VAL A 206 -13.40 15.86 -7.95
C VAL A 206 -14.33 17.05 -7.62
N PRO A 207 -13.95 17.95 -6.70
CA PRO A 207 -14.85 18.97 -6.16
C PRO A 207 -15.08 20.16 -7.10
N PHE A 208 -14.19 20.37 -8.07
CA PHE A 208 -14.28 21.42 -9.07
C PHE A 208 -13.38 21.07 -10.27
N THR A 209 -13.65 21.67 -11.43
CA THR A 209 -12.79 21.44 -12.61
C THR A 209 -11.40 22.03 -12.36
N LEU A 210 -10.36 21.21 -12.50
CA LEU A 210 -8.97 21.58 -12.30
C LEU A 210 -8.14 21.26 -13.55
N THR A 211 -7.11 22.07 -13.74
CA THR A 211 -6.14 21.92 -14.81
C THR A 211 -4.75 22.00 -14.20
N GLU A 212 -3.98 20.92 -14.31
CA GLU A 212 -2.66 20.80 -13.68
C GLU A 212 -1.65 20.23 -14.66
N GLN A 213 -0.37 20.53 -14.47
CA GLN A 213 0.67 19.87 -15.25
C GLN A 213 0.90 18.44 -14.74
N ASN A 214 1.22 17.52 -15.65
CA ASN A 214 1.64 16.19 -15.25
C ASN A 214 3.00 16.21 -14.55
N ALA A 215 3.42 15.09 -13.94
CA ALA A 215 4.66 15.03 -13.17
C ALA A 215 5.90 15.55 -13.93
N GLN A 216 5.95 15.36 -15.24
CA GLN A 216 7.08 15.75 -16.09
C GLN A 216 6.97 17.16 -16.67
N GLY A 217 5.91 17.93 -16.36
CA GLY A 217 5.67 19.26 -16.90
C GLY A 217 5.38 19.29 -18.41
N LYS A 218 5.07 18.15 -19.01
CA LYS A 218 4.91 17.97 -20.46
C LYS A 218 3.45 17.87 -20.87
N LYS A 219 2.64 17.25 -19.99
CA LYS A 219 1.20 17.00 -20.03
C LYS A 219 0.41 18.15 -19.38
N VAL A 220 -0.71 18.59 -19.95
CA VAL A 220 -1.78 19.23 -19.17
C VAL A 220 -2.82 18.15 -18.89
N VAL A 221 -3.13 17.96 -17.60
CA VAL A 221 -4.18 17.07 -17.10
C VAL A 221 -5.37 17.93 -16.75
N GLU A 222 -6.52 17.66 -17.37
CA GLU A 222 -7.79 18.33 -17.09
C GLU A 222 -8.72 17.34 -16.40
N LEU A 223 -9.10 17.62 -15.14
CA LEU A 223 -10.11 16.84 -14.42
C LEU A 223 -11.35 17.68 -14.24
N LYS A 224 -12.49 17.17 -14.67
CA LYS A 224 -13.79 17.84 -14.51
C LYS A 224 -14.34 17.59 -13.12
N GLU A 225 -15.23 18.47 -12.69
CA GLU A 225 -16.01 18.26 -11.47
C GLU A 225 -16.88 17.00 -11.59
N GLY A 226 -16.91 16.21 -10.52
CA GLY A 226 -17.74 15.00 -10.41
C GLY A 226 -16.94 13.73 -10.10
N LYS A 227 -17.62 12.59 -10.20
CA LYS A 227 -17.03 11.28 -9.91
C LYS A 227 -16.22 10.75 -11.08
N HIS A 228 -14.97 10.43 -10.83
CA HIS A 228 -14.03 9.92 -11.83
C HIS A 228 -13.24 8.73 -11.27
N ASN A 229 -12.89 7.78 -12.15
CA ASN A 229 -11.89 6.76 -11.84
C ASN A 229 -10.54 7.24 -12.39
N LEU A 230 -9.74 7.88 -11.53
CA LEU A 230 -8.48 8.51 -11.87
C LEU A 230 -7.38 7.44 -12.04
N ASN A 231 -6.63 7.53 -13.14
CA ASN A 231 -5.37 6.79 -13.29
C ASN A 231 -4.23 7.49 -12.51
N GLY A 232 -3.02 6.94 -12.54
CA GLY A 232 -1.89 7.50 -11.78
C GLY A 232 -1.57 8.97 -12.08
N GLU A 233 -1.50 9.34 -13.37
CA GLU A 233 -1.19 10.71 -13.81
C GLU A 233 -2.30 11.68 -13.35
N GLU A 234 -3.56 11.26 -13.44
CA GLU A 234 -4.73 12.03 -13.00
C GLU A 234 -4.82 12.17 -11.48
N ALA A 235 -4.59 11.08 -10.75
CA ALA A 235 -4.60 11.08 -9.28
C ALA A 235 -3.47 11.94 -8.72
N LEU A 236 -2.31 11.98 -9.39
CA LEU A 236 -1.19 12.80 -8.97
C LEU A 236 -1.47 14.28 -9.21
N ALA A 237 -2.04 14.61 -10.37
CA ALA A 237 -2.52 15.97 -10.67
C ALA A 237 -3.53 16.45 -9.62
N PHE A 238 -4.49 15.60 -9.26
CA PHE A 238 -5.45 15.87 -8.19
C PHE A 238 -4.79 16.11 -6.83
N ALA A 239 -3.83 15.25 -6.44
CA ALA A 239 -3.15 15.32 -5.14
C ALA A 239 -2.13 16.48 -5.03
N ARG A 240 -1.63 17.00 -6.17
CA ARG A 240 -0.63 18.09 -6.20
C ARG A 240 -1.23 19.47 -6.33
N THR A 241 -2.42 19.60 -6.91
CA THR A 241 -2.94 20.91 -7.30
C THR A 241 -3.11 21.86 -6.12
N ARG A 242 -2.71 23.12 -6.35
CA ARG A 242 -2.86 24.27 -5.43
C ARG A 242 -3.62 25.43 -6.09
N TYR A 243 -4.19 25.20 -7.27
CA TYR A 243 -4.73 26.28 -8.12
C TYR A 243 -5.84 27.10 -7.44
N VAL A 244 -6.54 26.51 -6.46
CA VAL A 244 -7.69 27.14 -5.79
C VAL A 244 -7.60 27.11 -4.27
N ASP A 245 -6.54 26.51 -3.67
CA ASP A 245 -6.49 26.27 -2.22
C ASP A 245 -5.07 26.35 -1.60
N ASN A 246 -5.01 26.09 -0.30
CA ASN A 246 -3.82 26.10 0.55
C ASN A 246 -3.20 24.69 0.75
N ASP A 247 -2.10 24.63 1.51
CA ASP A 247 -1.36 23.38 1.77
C ASP A 247 -2.19 22.33 2.52
N VAL A 248 -3.18 22.77 3.29
CA VAL A 248 -4.04 21.91 4.09
C VAL A 248 -5.09 21.19 3.25
N GLU A 249 -5.77 21.87 2.34
CA GLU A 249 -6.68 21.21 1.39
C GLU A 249 -5.94 20.24 0.46
N ARG A 250 -4.69 20.58 0.09
CA ARG A 250 -3.81 19.64 -0.62
C ARG A 250 -3.54 18.38 0.20
N GLY A 251 -3.23 18.52 1.49
CA GLY A 251 -3.07 17.40 2.41
C GLY A 251 -4.31 16.52 2.49
N LYS A 252 -5.49 17.13 2.53
CA LYS A 252 -6.78 16.42 2.53
C LYS A 252 -6.99 15.58 1.26
N ARG A 253 -6.65 16.10 0.08
CA ARG A 253 -6.70 15.32 -1.17
C ARG A 253 -5.71 14.16 -1.17
N GLN A 254 -4.51 14.35 -0.62
CA GLN A 254 -3.54 13.28 -0.49
C GLN A 254 -4.06 12.16 0.42
N GLN A 255 -4.71 12.50 1.54
CA GLN A 255 -5.40 11.54 2.40
C GLN A 255 -6.54 10.82 1.67
N GLU A 256 -7.38 11.55 0.92
CA GLU A 256 -8.48 10.97 0.11
C GLU A 256 -7.96 9.96 -0.92
N VAL A 257 -6.88 10.30 -1.63
CA VAL A 257 -6.28 9.37 -2.61
C VAL A 257 -5.65 8.16 -1.91
N LEU A 258 -4.95 8.33 -0.79
CA LEU A 258 -4.38 7.21 -0.03
C LEU A 258 -5.47 6.25 0.48
N GLU A 259 -6.58 6.79 0.99
CA GLU A 259 -7.73 5.99 1.41
C GLU A 259 -8.32 5.23 0.21
N ALA A 260 -8.52 5.89 -0.93
CA ALA A 260 -9.04 5.25 -2.14
C ALA A 260 -8.11 4.15 -2.67
N ILE A 261 -6.78 4.37 -2.65
CA ILE A 261 -5.78 3.35 -2.97
C ILE A 261 -5.92 2.16 -2.03
N ALA A 262 -5.99 2.40 -0.71
CA ALA A 262 -6.09 1.35 0.29
C ALA A 262 -7.36 0.52 0.12
N GLN A 263 -8.51 1.16 -0.07
CA GLN A 263 -9.79 0.51 -0.33
C GLN A 263 -9.76 -0.34 -1.62
N LYS A 264 -9.23 0.22 -2.72
CA LYS A 264 -9.06 -0.51 -3.98
C LYS A 264 -8.15 -1.72 -3.81
N ALA A 265 -7.02 -1.54 -3.14
CA ALA A 265 -6.10 -2.63 -2.86
C ALA A 265 -6.81 -3.77 -2.12
N MET A 266 -7.52 -3.46 -1.02
CA MET A 266 -8.27 -4.46 -0.22
C MET A 266 -9.35 -5.17 -1.05
N ALA A 267 -10.02 -4.47 -1.96
CA ALA A 267 -11.05 -5.03 -2.85
C ALA A 267 -10.51 -5.95 -3.95
N VAL A 268 -9.26 -5.74 -4.40
CA VAL A 268 -8.61 -6.53 -5.47
C VAL A 268 -8.40 -8.00 -5.05
N GLY A 269 -8.50 -8.32 -3.76
CA GLY A 269 -8.82 -9.66 -3.23
C GLY A 269 -7.77 -10.75 -3.45
N SER A 270 -6.55 -10.41 -3.90
CA SER A 270 -5.51 -11.41 -4.16
C SER A 270 -4.10 -10.93 -3.84
N ILE A 271 -3.44 -11.59 -2.88
CA ILE A 271 -2.04 -11.37 -2.50
C ILE A 271 -1.05 -11.49 -3.69
N ALA A 272 -1.42 -12.23 -4.74
CA ALA A 272 -0.60 -12.37 -5.95
C ALA A 272 -0.53 -11.05 -6.74
N LYS A 273 -1.60 -10.25 -6.74
CA LYS A 273 -1.62 -8.92 -7.36
C LYS A 273 -0.87 -7.89 -6.54
N TYR A 274 -0.82 -8.05 -5.21
CA TYR A 274 0.03 -7.22 -4.35
C TYR A 274 1.51 -7.42 -4.64
N LYS A 275 1.96 -8.65 -4.91
CA LYS A 275 3.35 -8.88 -5.31
C LYS A 275 3.69 -8.18 -6.64
N SER A 276 2.78 -8.15 -7.60
CA SER A 276 2.99 -7.39 -8.83
C SER A 276 2.94 -5.88 -8.63
N ILE A 277 2.10 -5.38 -7.70
CA ILE A 277 2.10 -3.96 -7.28
C ILE A 277 3.46 -3.63 -6.67
N LEU A 278 3.92 -4.41 -5.68
CA LEU A 278 5.21 -4.21 -5.04
C LEU A 278 6.36 -4.24 -6.05
N ASN A 279 6.38 -5.20 -6.99
CA ASN A 279 7.40 -5.24 -8.04
C ASN A 279 7.39 -4.03 -8.99
N ALA A 280 6.25 -3.35 -9.16
CA ALA A 280 6.16 -2.15 -9.99
C ALA A 280 6.73 -0.90 -9.30
N LEU A 281 7.04 -0.98 -8.00
CA LEU A 281 7.54 0.11 -7.18
C LEU A 281 9.07 0.06 -7.00
N ASP A 282 9.74 -0.82 -7.75
CA ASP A 282 11.19 -1.05 -7.70
C ASP A 282 11.98 0.20 -8.05
N GLY A 283 12.85 0.62 -7.12
CA GLY A 283 13.66 1.84 -7.23
C GLY A 283 12.98 3.15 -6.82
N HIS A 284 11.68 3.14 -6.50
CA HIS A 284 10.89 4.37 -6.26
C HIS A 284 10.30 4.47 -4.84
N ILE A 285 10.53 3.45 -4.00
CA ILE A 285 10.11 3.42 -2.59
C ILE A 285 11.30 3.02 -1.70
N THR A 286 11.43 3.67 -0.54
CA THR A 286 12.32 3.21 0.54
C THR A 286 11.55 3.10 1.86
N THR A 287 11.91 2.15 2.72
CA THR A 287 11.24 1.92 4.02
C THR A 287 12.14 1.17 4.99
N ASP A 288 11.99 1.40 6.29
CA ASP A 288 12.58 0.56 7.35
C ASP A 288 11.65 -0.59 7.79
N MET A 289 10.50 -0.78 7.14
CA MET A 289 9.60 -1.89 7.42
C MET A 289 10.11 -3.18 6.76
N PRO A 290 10.39 -4.25 7.53
CA PRO A 290 10.85 -5.49 6.94
C PRO A 290 9.82 -6.10 5.97
N PRO A 291 10.26 -6.76 4.88
CA PRO A 291 9.38 -7.34 3.85
C PRO A 291 8.23 -8.21 4.41
N ASN A 292 8.52 -9.04 5.40
CA ASN A 292 7.55 -9.92 6.05
C ASN A 292 6.49 -9.13 6.86
N ARG A 293 6.84 -7.95 7.38
CA ARG A 293 5.91 -7.05 8.07
C ARG A 293 4.99 -6.36 7.07
N ILE A 294 5.50 -5.89 5.93
CA ILE A 294 4.69 -5.34 4.83
C ILE A 294 3.64 -6.36 4.38
N LEU A 295 4.05 -7.61 4.13
CA LEU A 295 3.13 -8.69 3.77
C LEU A 295 2.09 -8.98 4.87
N SER A 296 2.46 -8.85 6.13
CA SER A 296 1.55 -9.05 7.27
C SER A 296 0.52 -7.91 7.39
N VAL A 297 0.92 -6.66 7.13
CA VAL A 297 0.00 -5.52 7.05
C VAL A 297 -0.97 -5.71 5.88
N ALA A 298 -0.47 -6.10 4.69
CA ALA A 298 -1.31 -6.39 3.53
C ALA A 298 -2.30 -7.55 3.81
N GLN A 299 -1.85 -8.61 4.49
CA GLN A 299 -2.72 -9.70 4.93
C GLN A 299 -3.79 -9.20 5.92
N SER A 300 -3.43 -8.30 6.83
CA SER A 300 -4.42 -7.71 7.74
C SER A 300 -5.47 -6.93 6.99
N GLY A 301 -5.10 -6.13 5.98
CA GLY A 301 -6.07 -5.38 5.16
C GLY A 301 -7.01 -6.28 4.34
N LEU A 302 -6.57 -7.47 3.96
CA LEU A 302 -7.41 -8.44 3.24
C LEU A 302 -8.38 -9.21 4.14
N THR A 303 -8.20 -9.17 5.46
CA THR A 303 -8.93 -10.01 6.41
C THR A 303 -9.80 -9.22 7.39
N LYS A 304 -9.67 -7.88 7.40
CA LYS A 304 -10.33 -6.97 8.33
C LYS A 304 -10.98 -5.82 7.57
N ASP A 305 -11.99 -5.20 8.17
CA ASP A 305 -12.75 -4.10 7.57
C ASP A 305 -12.30 -2.77 8.17
N TYR A 306 -11.15 -2.28 7.68
CA TYR A 306 -10.55 -1.06 8.22
C TYR A 306 -11.38 0.18 7.89
N LYS A 307 -11.69 0.96 8.94
CA LYS A 307 -12.20 2.33 8.83
C LYS A 307 -11.04 3.31 8.74
N PHE A 308 -11.28 4.44 8.10
CA PHE A 308 -10.29 5.50 7.93
C PHE A 308 -10.76 6.78 8.60
N ASP A 309 -9.94 7.30 9.50
CA ASP A 309 -10.10 8.62 10.11
C ASP A 309 -9.01 9.55 9.59
N SER A 310 -9.42 10.63 8.91
CA SER A 310 -8.50 11.65 8.42
C SER A 310 -8.63 12.92 9.26
N TYR A 311 -7.51 13.37 9.80
CA TYR A 311 -7.43 14.61 10.57
C TYR A 311 -6.72 15.70 9.78
N VAL A 312 -7.12 16.94 10.07
CA VAL A 312 -6.60 18.16 9.45
C VAL A 312 -6.35 19.16 10.57
N PHE A 313 -5.15 19.76 10.59
CA PHE A 313 -4.83 20.78 11.58
C PHE A 313 -5.64 22.06 11.34
N SER A 314 -6.06 22.68 12.43
CA SER A 314 -6.34 24.10 12.45
C SER A 314 -5.02 24.87 12.47
N TRP A 315 -4.89 25.89 11.63
CA TRP A 315 -3.61 26.53 11.32
C TRP A 315 -3.79 28.01 10.97
N MET A 316 -2.69 28.73 10.91
CA MET A 316 -2.56 30.07 10.34
C MET A 316 -1.27 30.20 9.53
N SER A 317 -1.23 31.12 8.57
CA SER A 317 0.01 31.54 7.93
C SER A 317 0.57 32.79 8.58
N TYR A 318 1.89 32.91 8.58
CA TYR A 318 2.60 34.10 9.00
C TYR A 318 3.91 34.21 8.22
N MET A 319 4.44 35.42 8.11
CA MET A 319 5.76 35.71 7.56
C MET A 319 6.82 35.72 8.65
N TYR A 320 7.95 35.06 8.41
CA TYR A 320 9.14 35.12 9.24
C TYR A 320 10.32 35.54 8.37
N GLY A 321 10.70 36.82 8.48
CA GLY A 321 11.54 37.46 7.47
C GLY A 321 10.84 37.45 6.11
N ASP A 322 11.51 36.96 5.07
CA ASP A 322 10.97 36.87 3.70
C ASP A 322 10.31 35.50 3.41
N GLN A 323 10.09 34.67 4.43
CA GLN A 323 9.55 33.31 4.27
C GLN A 323 8.14 33.22 4.82
N SER A 324 7.21 32.69 4.02
CA SER A 324 5.88 32.27 4.50
C SER A 324 6.01 30.94 5.26
N MET A 325 5.42 30.92 6.45
CA MET A 325 5.45 29.83 7.42
C MET A 325 4.03 29.42 7.82
N VAL A 326 3.91 28.22 8.39
CA VAL A 326 2.65 27.72 8.95
C VAL A 326 2.79 27.56 10.47
N GLY A 327 1.86 28.19 11.20
CA GLY A 327 1.64 27.97 12.62
C GLY A 327 0.42 27.08 12.82
N LEU A 328 0.51 26.12 13.74
CA LEU A 328 -0.59 25.22 14.07
C LEU A 328 -1.25 25.68 15.38
N HIS A 329 -2.57 25.63 15.46
CA HIS A 329 -3.26 25.93 16.71
C HIS A 329 -3.01 24.82 17.74
N LYS A 330 -2.69 25.22 18.97
CA LYS A 330 -2.25 24.33 20.04
C LYS A 330 -3.27 23.25 20.35
N ASP A 331 -4.53 23.63 20.49
CA ASP A 331 -5.62 22.71 20.77
C ASP A 331 -5.85 21.70 19.64
N SER A 332 -5.61 22.10 18.38
CA SER A 332 -5.64 21.22 17.22
C SER A 332 -4.50 20.22 17.24
N VAL A 333 -3.28 20.65 17.61
CA VAL A 333 -2.14 19.75 17.79
C VAL A 333 -2.42 18.76 18.92
N ASP A 334 -2.91 19.24 20.06
CA ASP A 334 -3.22 18.41 21.23
C ASP A 334 -4.36 17.43 20.96
N TYR A 335 -5.39 17.84 20.22
CA TYR A 335 -6.51 16.98 19.80
C TYR A 335 -6.05 15.87 18.85
N ILE A 336 -5.31 16.22 17.81
CA ILE A 336 -4.82 15.24 16.82
C ILE A 336 -3.80 14.29 17.46
N SER A 337 -2.88 14.82 18.27
CA SER A 337 -1.94 14.02 19.06
C SER A 337 -2.69 12.98 19.90
N HIS A 338 -3.70 13.41 20.67
CA HIS A 338 -4.52 12.52 21.47
C HIS A 338 -5.21 11.43 20.63
N LYS A 339 -5.84 11.78 19.51
CA LYS A 339 -6.53 10.80 18.64
C LYS A 339 -5.58 9.73 18.10
N LEU A 340 -4.40 10.13 17.65
CA LEU A 340 -3.40 9.19 17.15
C LEU A 340 -2.78 8.35 18.29
N ARG A 341 -2.53 8.94 19.46
CA ARG A 341 -2.04 8.21 20.64
C ARG A 341 -3.07 7.21 21.17
N LEU A 342 -4.35 7.55 21.16
CA LEU A 342 -5.46 6.65 21.47
C LEU A 342 -5.56 5.50 20.44
N SER A 343 -5.35 5.79 19.15
CA SER A 343 -5.23 4.78 18.10
C SER A 343 -4.06 3.83 18.37
N LEU A 344 -2.95 4.33 18.91
CA LEU A 344 -1.79 3.52 19.29
C LEU A 344 -1.88 2.83 20.66
N ASN A 345 -3.00 2.95 21.37
CA ASN A 345 -3.17 2.49 22.76
C ASN A 345 -2.13 3.10 23.74
N LEU A 346 -1.65 4.31 23.47
CA LEU A 346 -0.71 5.06 24.31
C LEU A 346 -1.39 6.00 25.32
N GLU A 347 -2.71 6.17 25.19
CA GLU A 347 -3.50 7.08 26.00
C GLU A 347 -4.91 6.50 26.22
N PRO A 348 -5.52 6.66 27.42
CA PRO A 348 -6.92 6.30 27.63
C PRO A 348 -7.85 7.28 26.92
N THR A 349 -9.13 6.89 26.79
CA THR A 349 -10.17 7.79 26.28
C THR A 349 -10.46 8.94 27.24
N ASP A 350 -10.86 10.10 26.71
CA ASP A 350 -11.36 11.23 27.50
C ASP A 350 -12.61 11.90 26.90
N ASN A 351 -12.95 13.09 27.38
CA ASN A 351 -14.13 13.85 26.95
C ASN A 351 -14.12 14.21 25.45
N ARG A 352 -12.95 14.18 24.79
CA ARG A 352 -12.79 14.39 23.34
C ARG A 352 -13.22 13.18 22.51
N ASP A 353 -13.47 12.03 23.14
CA ASP A 353 -13.90 10.78 22.50
C ASP A 353 -15.39 10.49 22.67
N GLU A 354 -16.12 11.32 23.41
CA GLU A 354 -17.55 11.15 23.62
C GLU A 354 -18.33 11.32 22.31
N GLU A 355 -19.41 10.54 22.17
CA GLU A 355 -20.28 10.60 21.00
C GLU A 355 -20.84 12.01 20.81
N GLY A 356 -20.68 12.57 19.61
CA GLY A 356 -21.13 13.92 19.29
C GLY A 356 -20.14 15.04 19.64
N TYR A 357 -18.96 14.72 20.20
CA TYR A 357 -17.88 15.69 20.35
C TYR A 357 -17.50 16.26 18.97
N LYS A 358 -17.43 17.59 18.88
CA LYS A 358 -16.96 18.31 17.70
C LYS A 358 -15.81 19.21 18.12
N PHE A 359 -14.63 18.93 17.57
CA PHE A 359 -13.48 19.80 17.77
C PHE A 359 -13.78 21.20 17.23
N THR A 360 -13.48 22.21 18.05
CA THR A 360 -13.54 23.63 17.70
C THR A 360 -12.26 24.28 18.18
N THR A 361 -11.60 25.01 17.29
CA THR A 361 -10.35 25.70 17.61
C THR A 361 -10.59 26.92 18.51
N ASP A 362 -9.72 27.15 19.49
CA ASP A 362 -9.60 28.42 20.22
C ASP A 362 -8.69 29.44 19.50
N SER A 363 -8.09 29.02 18.37
CA SER A 363 -7.18 29.79 17.52
C SER A 363 -5.90 30.25 18.22
N VAL A 364 -5.54 29.66 19.37
CA VAL A 364 -4.27 29.95 20.04
C VAL A 364 -3.17 29.15 19.36
N VAL A 365 -2.19 29.82 18.76
CA VAL A 365 -1.08 29.17 18.06
C VAL A 365 -0.16 28.45 19.05
N ASP A 366 0.28 27.25 18.68
CA ASP A 366 1.27 26.50 19.44
C ASP A 366 2.63 27.22 19.40
N PRO A 367 3.23 27.57 20.54
CA PRO A 367 4.52 28.26 20.59
C PRO A 367 5.67 27.44 19.98
N ARG A 368 5.51 26.12 19.80
CA ARG A 368 6.48 25.27 19.08
C ARG A 368 6.44 25.51 17.58
N THR A 369 5.34 26.09 17.07
CA THR A 369 5.09 26.35 15.66
C THR A 369 5.00 27.83 15.30
N TYR A 370 5.40 28.72 16.23
CA TYR A 370 5.38 30.16 16.04
C TYR A 370 6.56 30.80 16.79
N PRO A 371 7.44 31.56 16.11
CA PRO A 371 8.62 32.14 16.75
C PRO A 371 8.21 33.19 17.79
N GLN A 372 8.84 33.11 18.96
CA GLN A 372 8.56 33.99 20.11
C GLN A 372 9.52 35.20 20.18
N ASP A 373 10.23 35.49 19.10
CA ASP A 373 11.26 36.52 19.01
C ASP A 373 10.73 37.89 18.53
N GLY A 374 9.45 37.96 18.16
CA GLY A 374 8.78 39.17 17.70
C GLY A 374 9.03 39.53 16.23
N TYR A 375 9.67 38.65 15.44
CA TYR A 375 9.88 38.85 14.00
C TYR A 375 8.81 38.19 13.12
N ALA A 376 7.86 37.44 13.71
CA ALA A 376 6.69 36.94 13.01
C ALA A 376 5.71 38.08 12.69
N ILE A 377 5.15 38.06 11.48
CA ILE A 377 4.09 38.96 11.05
C ILE A 377 2.95 38.09 10.53
N ASP A 378 1.79 38.12 11.18
CA ASP A 378 0.62 37.35 10.76
C ASP A 378 0.19 37.81 9.36
N ASP A 379 -0.18 36.87 8.48
CA ASP A 379 -0.80 37.20 7.21
C ASP A 379 -2.27 37.61 7.47
N ASP A 380 -2.60 38.88 7.19
CA ASP A 380 -3.96 39.43 7.34
C ASP A 380 -5.03 38.72 6.47
#